data_AF-A0A1E5PKS5-F1
#
_entry.id   AF-A0A1E5PKS5-F1
#
_cell.length_a   1.000
_cell.length_b   1.000
_cell.length_c   1.000
_cell.angle_alpha   90.00
_cell.angle_beta   90.00
_cell.angle_gamma   90.00
#
_symmetry.space_group_name_H-M   'P 1'
#
loop_
_entity.id
_entity.type
_entity.pdbx_description
1 polymer ?
#
loop_
_entity_poly.entity_id
_entity_poly.type
_entity_poly.pdbx_seq_one_letter_code
_entity_poly.pdbx_strand_id
1 'polypeptide(L)'
;MTAPRGEELGTELVARSVAAHSDEAAELDGRTETRFRRHQDAEVILAMPGMERTLGAEFVAATGGELTAFAGPDRLPAFARLAPVPWDSGTASGNLRGRRRYHRGLQRDLYLSAQVSVFFCPVSKA
;
A
#
# COMPACT_ATOMS: atom_id res chain seq x y z
N MET A 1 28.23 42.01 15.97
CA MET A 1 27.42 40.99 15.27
C MET A 1 28.37 40.07 14.55
N THR A 2 28.62 38.89 15.11
CA THR A 2 29.43 37.86 14.47
C THR A 2 28.52 37.12 13.47
N ALA A 3 28.93 37.02 12.21
CA ALA A 3 28.15 36.30 11.20
C ALA A 3 27.95 34.83 11.65
N PRO A 4 26.75 34.26 11.52
CA PRO A 4 26.49 32.88 11.91
C PRO A 4 27.40 31.93 11.12
N ARG A 5 27.86 30.87 11.77
CA ARG A 5 28.69 29.85 11.07
C ARG A 5 27.83 29.19 10.00
N GLY A 6 28.44 28.82 8.86
CA GLY A 6 27.73 28.17 7.76
C GLY A 6 26.94 26.92 8.17
N GLU A 7 27.37 26.22 9.23
CA GLU A 7 26.66 25.09 9.83
C GLU A 7 25.33 25.47 10.51
N GLU A 8 25.29 26.62 11.20
CA GLU A 8 24.09 27.13 11.86
C GLU A 8 23.04 27.55 10.81
N LEU A 9 23.48 28.26 9.77
CA LEU A 9 22.64 28.62 8.63
C LEU A 9 22.14 27.38 7.88
N GLY A 10 23.01 26.38 7.67
CA GLY A 10 22.64 25.12 7.03
C GLY A 10 21.58 24.36 7.83
N THR A 11 21.75 24.29 9.15
CA THR A 11 20.78 23.65 10.05
C THR A 11 19.43 24.35 10.02
N GLU A 12 19.42 25.68 10.07
CA GLU A 12 18.18 26.47 10.01
C GLU A 12 17.43 26.27 8.68
N LEU A 13 18.15 26.25 7.55
CA LEU A 13 17.58 26.01 6.23
C LEU A 13 16.97 24.61 6.12
N VAL A 14 17.68 23.58 6.61
CA VAL A 14 17.17 22.20 6.63
C VAL A 14 15.94 22.10 7.53
N ALA A 15 15.98 22.66 8.73
CA ALA A 15 14.85 22.63 9.66
C ALA A 15 13.60 23.29 9.05
N ARG A 16 13.75 24.45 8.41
CA ARG A 16 12.66 25.14 7.72
C ARG A 16 12.10 24.32 6.56
N SER A 17 12.98 23.70 5.77
CA SER A 17 12.58 22.84 4.66
C SER A 17 11.77 21.62 5.15
N VAL A 18 12.28 20.93 6.18
CA VAL A 18 11.60 19.77 6.78
C VAL A 18 10.24 20.15 7.34
N ALA A 19 10.12 21.29 8.03
CA ALA A 19 8.85 21.79 8.53
C ALA A 19 7.86 22.03 7.39
N ALA A 20 8.26 22.75 6.33
CA ALA A 20 7.41 23.02 5.19
C ALA A 20 6.94 21.74 4.46
N HIS A 21 7.83 20.76 4.27
CA HIS A 21 7.46 19.48 3.64
C HIS A 21 6.54 18.64 4.54
N SER A 22 6.70 18.74 5.87
CA SER A 22 5.83 18.05 6.82
C SER A 22 4.41 18.62 6.77
N ASP A 23 4.27 19.94 6.67
CA ASP A 23 2.98 20.60 6.52
C ASP A 23 2.30 20.22 5.19
N GLU A 24 3.06 20.21 4.08
CA GLU A 24 2.57 19.79 2.77
C GLU A 24 2.13 18.32 2.76
N ALA A 25 2.91 17.43 3.38
CA ALA A 25 2.57 16.02 3.53
C ALA A 25 1.26 15.84 4.33
N ALA A 26 1.11 16.57 5.44
CA ALA A 26 -0.10 16.51 6.25
C ALA A 26 -1.35 16.99 5.50
N GLU A 27 -1.23 18.05 4.68
CA GLU A 27 -2.32 18.50 3.81
C GLU A 27 -2.69 17.42 2.79
N LEU A 28 -1.70 16.82 2.14
CA LEU A 28 -1.91 15.80 1.12
C LEU A 28 -2.55 14.53 1.71
N ASP A 29 -2.14 14.13 2.91
CA ASP A 29 -2.73 13.00 3.63
C ASP A 29 -4.21 13.27 3.93
N GLY A 30 -4.54 14.47 4.42
CA GLY A 30 -5.94 14.86 4.68
C GLY A 30 -6.81 14.86 3.42
N ARG A 31 -6.26 15.31 2.29
CA ARG A 31 -6.95 15.27 0.98
C ARG A 31 -7.13 13.85 0.47
N THR A 32 -6.11 13.01 0.61
CA THR A 32 -6.13 11.60 0.21
C THR A 32 -7.18 10.84 1.02
N GLU A 33 -7.18 11.01 2.33
CA GLU A 33 -8.18 10.43 3.23
C GLU A 33 -9.60 10.86 2.85
N THR A 34 -9.81 12.16 2.66
CA THR A 34 -11.13 12.70 2.29
C THR A 34 -11.64 12.09 0.99
N ARG A 35 -10.76 11.91 0.00
CA ARG A 35 -11.10 11.30 -1.28
C ARG A 35 -11.36 9.80 -1.13
N PHE A 36 -10.52 9.08 -0.40
CA PHE A 36 -10.66 7.64 -0.16
C PHE A 36 -11.99 7.32 0.54
N ARG A 37 -12.38 8.10 1.55
CA ARG A 37 -13.68 7.92 2.25
C ARG A 37 -14.90 8.06 1.36
N ARG A 38 -14.79 8.67 0.17
CA ARG A 38 -15.87 8.80 -0.82
C ARG A 38 -15.92 7.62 -1.80
N HIS A 39 -14.94 6.71 -1.75
CA HIS A 39 -14.91 5.53 -2.60
C HIS A 39 -15.99 4.54 -2.17
N GLN A 40 -16.64 3.88 -3.13
CA GLN A 40 -17.73 2.93 -2.86
C GLN A 40 -17.28 1.76 -1.96
N ASP A 41 -16.07 1.27 -2.17
CA ASP A 41 -15.52 0.14 -1.40
C ASP A 41 -14.78 0.55 -0.12
N ALA A 42 -14.77 1.84 0.25
CA ALA A 42 -13.95 2.32 1.37
C ALA A 42 -14.26 1.61 2.69
N GLU A 43 -15.54 1.35 2.98
CA GLU A 43 -15.98 0.67 4.19
C GLU A 43 -15.49 -0.77 4.24
N VAL A 44 -15.62 -1.51 3.12
CA VAL A 44 -15.15 -2.90 3.01
C VAL A 44 -13.64 -2.97 3.15
N ILE A 45 -12.92 -2.03 2.54
CA ILE A 45 -11.45 -1.96 2.62
C ILE A 45 -11.01 -1.69 4.06
N LEU A 46 -11.63 -0.72 4.74
CA LEU A 46 -11.30 -0.37 6.13
C LEU A 46 -11.70 -1.45 7.15
N ALA A 47 -12.65 -2.31 6.81
CA ALA A 47 -13.03 -3.44 7.66
C ALA A 47 -11.95 -4.54 7.70
N MET A 48 -11.03 -4.58 6.72
CA MET A 48 -9.94 -5.53 6.71
C MET A 48 -8.92 -5.20 7.83
N PRO A 49 -8.44 -6.20 8.59
CA PRO A 49 -7.42 -5.98 9.61
C PRO A 49 -6.18 -5.30 9.01
N GLY A 50 -5.67 -4.25 9.66
CA GLY A 50 -4.47 -3.55 9.22
C GLY A 50 -4.65 -2.65 7.99
N MET A 51 -5.83 -2.58 7.37
CA MET A 51 -6.10 -1.68 6.25
C MET A 51 -6.57 -0.33 6.77
N GLU A 52 -5.60 0.56 7.02
CA GLU A 52 -5.87 1.93 7.38
C GLU A 52 -6.18 2.81 6.17
N ARG A 53 -6.50 4.07 6.41
CA ARG A 53 -6.91 5.04 5.36
C ARG A 53 -5.85 5.22 4.28
N THR A 54 -4.57 5.31 4.66
CA THR A 54 -3.45 5.46 3.73
C THR A 54 -3.26 4.18 2.91
N LEU A 55 -3.17 3.02 3.58
CA LEU A 55 -3.05 1.72 2.90
C LEU A 55 -4.25 1.42 1.98
N GLY A 56 -5.46 1.77 2.42
CA GLY A 56 -6.68 1.63 1.64
C GLY A 56 -6.69 2.55 0.42
N ALA A 57 -6.24 3.79 0.56
CA ALA A 57 -6.10 4.71 -0.58
C ALA A 57 -5.05 4.22 -1.59
N GLU A 58 -3.92 3.70 -1.12
CA GLU A 58 -2.89 3.10 -1.97
C GLU A 58 -3.41 1.85 -2.69
N PHE A 59 -4.16 1.00 -2.00
CA PHE A 59 -4.82 -0.16 -2.60
C PHE A 59 -5.74 0.27 -3.76
N VAL A 60 -6.64 1.23 -3.53
CA VAL A 60 -7.55 1.77 -4.55
C VAL A 60 -6.77 2.38 -5.72
N ALA A 61 -5.70 3.13 -5.45
CA ALA A 61 -4.87 3.71 -6.49
C ALA A 61 -4.15 2.63 -7.33
N ALA A 62 -3.67 1.56 -6.69
CA ALA A 62 -2.94 0.48 -7.34
C ALA A 62 -3.85 -0.47 -8.14
N THR A 63 -5.12 -0.59 -7.78
CA THR A 63 -6.12 -1.34 -8.58
C THR A 63 -6.73 -0.50 -9.70
N GLY A 64 -6.57 0.82 -9.66
CA GLY A 64 -7.18 1.75 -10.62
C GLY A 64 -8.62 2.12 -10.26
N GLY A 65 -9.01 1.97 -8.99
CA GLY A 65 -10.35 2.27 -8.48
C GLY A 65 -11.29 1.06 -8.48
N GLU A 66 -11.07 0.09 -9.38
CA GLU A 66 -11.98 -1.05 -9.56
C GLU A 66 -11.18 -2.34 -9.71
N LEU A 67 -11.78 -3.47 -9.31
CA LEU A 67 -11.17 -4.78 -9.50
C LEU A 67 -11.50 -5.42 -10.85
N THR A 68 -12.25 -4.74 -11.72
CA THR A 68 -12.67 -5.24 -13.04
C THR A 68 -11.51 -5.51 -14.00
N ALA A 69 -10.34 -4.91 -13.75
CA ALA A 69 -9.11 -5.22 -14.47
C ALA A 69 -8.57 -6.65 -14.20
N PHE A 70 -9.00 -7.28 -13.10
CA PHE A 70 -8.64 -8.65 -12.76
C PHE A 70 -9.71 -9.62 -13.27
N ALA A 71 -9.31 -10.54 -14.15
CA ALA A 71 -10.23 -11.54 -14.73
C ALA A 71 -10.84 -12.53 -13.70
N GLY A 72 -10.36 -12.52 -12.46
CA GLY A 72 -10.82 -13.42 -11.40
C GLY A 72 -10.13 -13.14 -10.06
N PRO A 73 -10.66 -13.70 -8.95
CA PRO A 73 -10.17 -13.45 -7.60
C PRO A 73 -8.75 -13.99 -7.35
N ASP A 74 -8.29 -14.96 -8.13
CA ASP A 74 -6.94 -15.52 -8.10
C ASP A 74 -5.87 -14.56 -8.67
N ARG A 75 -6.29 -13.59 -9.49
CA ARG A 75 -5.37 -12.71 -10.23
C ARG A 75 -4.78 -11.60 -9.38
N LEU A 76 -5.53 -11.05 -8.44
CA LEU A 76 -5.04 -10.00 -7.54
C LEU A 76 -3.92 -10.52 -6.61
N PRO A 77 -4.09 -11.65 -5.89
CA PRO A 77 -3.01 -12.25 -5.10
C PRO A 77 -1.77 -12.59 -5.93
N ALA A 78 -1.95 -13.05 -7.17
CA ALA A 78 -0.86 -13.29 -8.09
C ALA A 78 -0.11 -11.99 -8.48
N PHE A 79 -0.84 -10.91 -8.76
CA PHE A 79 -0.28 -9.60 -9.10
C PHE A 79 0.43 -8.93 -7.91
N ALA A 80 -0.06 -9.17 -6.69
CA ALA A 80 0.54 -8.74 -5.43
C ALA A 80 1.64 -9.69 -4.91
N ARG A 81 2.01 -10.75 -5.66
CA ARG A 81 3.01 -11.76 -5.25
C ARG A 81 2.68 -12.44 -3.91
N LEU A 82 1.40 -12.66 -3.63
CA LEU A 82 0.92 -13.43 -2.48
C LEU A 82 0.64 -14.89 -2.85
N ALA A 83 0.28 -15.15 -4.10
CA ALA A 83 0.03 -16.50 -4.60
C ALA A 83 0.99 -16.85 -5.75
N PRO A 84 1.54 -18.08 -5.78
CA PRO A 84 2.25 -18.56 -6.95
C PRO A 84 1.26 -18.80 -8.12
N VAL A 85 1.73 -18.63 -9.35
CA VAL A 85 0.92 -18.81 -10.56
C VAL A 85 1.42 -20.03 -11.33
N PRO A 86 0.54 -20.89 -11.86
CA PRO A 86 0.95 -21.96 -12.75
C PRO A 86 1.70 -21.42 -13.98
N TRP A 87 2.86 -22.00 -14.26
CA TRP A 87 3.66 -21.77 -15.46
C TRP A 87 3.80 -23.09 -16.21
N ASP A 88 2.67 -23.55 -16.73
CA ASP A 88 2.58 -24.85 -17.37
C ASP A 88 2.93 -24.71 -18.86
N SER A 89 3.79 -25.61 -19.36
CA SER A 89 4.32 -25.57 -20.73
C SER A 89 3.66 -26.62 -21.64
N GLY A 90 2.50 -27.14 -21.25
CA GLY A 90 1.79 -28.24 -21.94
C GLY A 90 2.31 -29.64 -21.59
N THR A 91 3.61 -29.77 -21.27
CA THR A 91 4.22 -31.05 -20.84
C THR A 91 4.33 -31.17 -19.32
N ALA A 92 4.49 -30.04 -18.63
CA ALA A 92 4.49 -29.97 -17.17
C ALA A 92 3.22 -29.27 -16.69
N SER A 93 2.56 -29.86 -15.70
CA SER A 93 1.36 -29.32 -15.03
C SER A 93 1.67 -29.05 -13.56
N GLY A 94 1.13 -27.96 -13.00
CA GLY A 94 1.38 -27.58 -11.61
C GLY A 94 2.76 -26.97 -11.35
N ASN A 95 3.42 -26.43 -12.38
CA ASN A 95 4.70 -25.73 -12.23
C ASN A 95 4.46 -24.33 -11.67
N LEU A 96 4.21 -24.26 -10.37
CA LEU A 96 3.93 -23.03 -9.64
C LEU A 96 5.17 -22.13 -9.57
N ARG A 97 5.08 -20.93 -10.14
CA ARG A 97 6.16 -19.93 -10.13
C ARG A 97 5.71 -18.61 -9.54
N GLY A 98 6.58 -18.02 -8.74
CA GLY A 98 6.41 -16.65 -8.27
C GLY A 98 6.65 -15.66 -9.42
N ARG A 99 5.78 -14.65 -9.54
CA ARG A 99 5.99 -13.57 -10.52
C ARG A 99 7.25 -12.78 -10.16
N ARG A 100 8.15 -12.58 -11.13
CA ARG A 100 9.34 -11.74 -10.98
C ARG A 100 8.99 -10.25 -10.93
N ARG A 101 7.95 -9.84 -11.67
CA ARG A 101 7.38 -8.49 -11.67
C ARG A 101 6.00 -8.53 -11.04
N TYR A 102 5.79 -7.69 -10.04
CA TYR A 102 4.59 -7.61 -9.22
C TYR A 102 4.48 -6.18 -8.67
N HIS A 103 3.30 -5.81 -8.19
CA HIS A 103 3.10 -4.48 -7.63
C HIS A 103 3.54 -4.45 -6.16
N ARG A 104 4.59 -3.69 -5.85
CA ARG A 104 5.17 -3.64 -4.48
C ARG A 104 4.25 -2.99 -3.45
N GLY A 105 3.45 -1.99 -3.84
CA GLY A 105 2.44 -1.36 -2.98
C GLY A 105 1.40 -2.38 -2.51
N LEU A 106 0.61 -2.93 -3.44
CA LEU A 106 -0.29 -4.07 -3.18
C LEU A 106 0.35 -5.24 -2.40
N GLN A 107 1.60 -5.63 -2.69
CA GLN A 107 2.26 -6.65 -1.88
C GLN A 107 2.36 -6.20 -0.41
N ARG A 108 2.85 -4.98 -0.17
CA ARG A 108 2.98 -4.40 1.17
C ARG A 108 1.62 -4.31 1.87
N ASP A 109 0.63 -3.72 1.21
CA ASP A 109 -0.70 -3.46 1.81
C ASP A 109 -1.36 -4.77 2.24
N LEU A 110 -1.40 -5.75 1.34
CA LEU A 110 -2.04 -7.04 1.60
C LEU A 110 -1.22 -7.92 2.54
N TYR A 111 0.12 -7.82 2.51
CA TYR A 111 0.96 -8.53 3.47
C TYR A 111 0.77 -8.00 4.89
N LEU A 112 0.75 -6.68 5.07
CA LEU A 112 0.49 -6.06 6.37
C LEU A 112 -0.92 -6.42 6.86
N SER A 113 -1.92 -6.38 5.98
CA SER A 113 -3.27 -6.81 6.35
C SER A 113 -3.32 -8.26 6.82
N ALA A 114 -2.68 -9.18 6.08
CA ALA A 114 -2.58 -10.58 6.46
C ALA A 114 -1.80 -10.81 7.77
N GLN A 115 -0.72 -10.06 8.00
CA GLN A 115 0.03 -10.15 9.25
C GLN A 115 -0.82 -9.73 10.45
N VAL A 116 -1.59 -8.64 10.31
CA VAL A 116 -2.48 -8.15 11.35
C VAL A 116 -3.67 -9.10 11.54
N SER A 117 -4.17 -9.72 10.47
CA SER A 117 -5.33 -10.62 10.55
C SER A 117 -5.10 -11.82 11.46
N VAL A 118 -3.87 -12.31 11.59
CA VAL A 118 -3.49 -13.40 12.53
C VAL A 118 -3.91 -13.07 13.98
N PHE A 119 -3.91 -11.80 14.36
CA PHE A 119 -4.26 -11.39 15.73
C PHE A 119 -5.76 -11.06 15.89
N PHE A 120 -6.38 -10.49 14.86
CA PHE A 120 -7.72 -9.90 14.98
C PHE A 120 -8.83 -10.68 14.28
N CYS A 121 -8.53 -11.42 13.21
CA CYS A 121 -9.54 -12.17 12.45
C CYS A 121 -9.83 -13.53 13.14
N PRO A 122 -11.09 -13.85 13.50
CA PRO A 122 -11.42 -15.15 14.09
C PRO A 122 -11.08 -16.34 13.19
N VAL A 123 -11.27 -16.20 11.88
CA VAL A 123 -10.98 -17.26 10.90
C VAL A 123 -9.48 -17.51 10.78
N SER A 124 -8.64 -16.47 10.86
CA SER A 124 -7.18 -16.62 10.80
C SER A 124 -6.56 -17.10 12.12
N LYS A 125 -7.32 -17.07 13.22
CA LYS A 125 -6.88 -17.55 14.54
C LYS A 125 -7.19 -19.03 14.79
N ALA A 126 -8.11 -19.61 14.04
CA ALA A 126 -8.48 -21.03 14.10
C ALA A 126 -7.39 -21.89 13.45
#